data_AF-A0A8J6Y4E7-F1
#
_entry.id   AF-A0A8J6Y4E7-F1
#
_cell.length_a   1.000
_cell.length_b   1.000
_cell.length_c   1.000
_cell.angle_alpha   90.00
_cell.angle_beta   90.00
_cell.angle_gamma   90.00
#
_symmetry.space_group_name_H-M   'P 1'
#
loop_
_entity.id
_entity.type
_entity.pdbx_description
1 polymer ?
#
loop_
_entity_poly.entity_id
_entity_poly.type
_entity_poly.pdbx_seq_one_letter_code
_entity_poly.pdbx_strand_id
1 'polypeptide(L)'
;MRPHRRTTLAAALIGVAVLLPTGAWYVTGSRDVARRSQAIETAAARAIRDDVEGKATRLGARLEDLRLQESVRPFFHYQTLYHDPRGASQGLAVTPSPLASGSPDPLVWAHFQIDESGLVTLPAVSEQFPELTSDADLDAFCSILGELQNALVLGQEPGHAAGTTDEELLITLTESEHPSGP
;
A
#
# COMPACT_ATOMS: atom_id res chain seq x y z
N MET A 1 27.41 81.80 -19.19
CA MET A 1 26.39 80.83 -18.74
C MET A 1 27.01 79.44 -18.68
N ARG A 2 26.94 78.78 -17.52
CA ARG A 2 27.90 77.79 -17.02
C ARG A 2 27.84 76.43 -17.75
N PRO A 3 28.95 75.91 -18.32
CA PRO A 3 28.99 74.64 -19.07
C PRO A 3 28.59 73.42 -18.23
N HIS A 4 28.73 73.48 -16.91
CA HIS A 4 28.38 72.40 -15.99
C HIS A 4 26.88 72.10 -15.96
N ARG A 5 26.00 73.07 -16.25
CA ARG A 5 24.55 72.81 -16.34
C ARG A 5 24.17 72.03 -17.59
N ARG A 6 24.95 72.15 -18.67
CA ARG A 6 24.71 71.43 -19.93
C ARG A 6 25.20 69.98 -19.84
N THR A 7 26.33 69.76 -19.17
CA THR A 7 26.86 68.40 -18.95
C THR A 7 25.98 67.58 -18.01
N THR A 8 25.44 68.17 -16.95
CA THR A 8 24.47 67.48 -16.07
C THR A 8 23.20 67.10 -16.81
N LEU A 9 22.72 67.97 -17.70
CA LEU A 9 21.50 67.73 -18.48
C LEU A 9 21.74 66.64 -19.55
N ALA A 10 22.88 66.65 -20.22
CA ALA A 10 23.26 65.60 -21.17
C ALA A 10 23.42 64.23 -20.49
N ALA A 11 24.08 64.17 -19.32
CA ALA A 11 24.22 62.93 -18.54
C ALA A 11 22.86 62.38 -18.10
N ALA A 12 21.94 63.24 -17.66
CA ALA A 12 20.58 62.86 -17.29
C ALA A 12 19.81 62.29 -18.49
N LEU A 13 19.90 62.93 -19.67
CA LEU A 13 19.24 62.46 -20.88
C LEU A 13 19.77 61.10 -21.34
N ILE A 14 21.09 60.88 -21.29
CA ILE A 14 21.69 59.58 -21.63
C ILE A 14 21.25 58.52 -20.63
N GLY A 15 21.24 58.83 -19.33
CA GLY A 15 20.75 57.92 -18.30
C GLY A 15 19.31 57.48 -18.58
N VAL A 16 18.41 58.42 -18.87
CA VAL A 16 17.02 58.12 -19.24
C VAL A 16 16.94 57.30 -20.53
N ALA A 17 17.72 57.65 -21.55
CA ALA A 17 17.72 56.96 -22.84
C ALA A 17 18.17 55.49 -22.74
N VAL A 18 19.02 55.13 -21.77
CA VAL A 18 19.44 53.74 -21.52
C VAL A 18 18.49 53.02 -20.56
N LEU A 19 18.00 53.73 -19.53
CA LEU A 19 17.20 53.14 -18.47
C LEU A 19 15.79 52.76 -18.96
N LEU A 20 15.22 53.52 -19.92
CA LEU A 20 13.91 53.22 -20.49
C LEU A 20 13.90 51.89 -21.30
N PRO A 21 14.79 51.67 -22.29
CA PRO A 21 14.82 50.40 -23.03
C PRO A 21 15.19 49.19 -22.15
N THR A 22 16.16 49.36 -21.24
CA THR A 22 16.60 48.25 -20.36
C THR A 22 15.52 47.88 -19.34
N GLY A 23 14.83 48.87 -18.77
CA GLY A 23 13.68 48.64 -17.89
C GLY A 23 12.52 47.96 -18.62
N ALA A 24 12.18 48.42 -19.83
CA ALA A 24 11.12 47.80 -20.63
C ALA A 24 11.45 46.35 -21.00
N TRP A 25 12.69 46.06 -21.37
CA TRP A 25 13.16 44.70 -21.64
C TRP A 25 13.08 43.82 -20.39
N TYR A 26 13.55 44.32 -19.24
CA TYR A 26 13.53 43.59 -17.97
C TYR A 26 12.10 43.25 -17.51
N VAL A 27 11.17 44.20 -17.60
CA VAL A 27 9.77 43.98 -17.22
C VAL A 27 9.09 42.99 -18.17
N THR A 28 9.40 43.05 -19.47
CA THR A 28 8.82 42.12 -20.46
C THR A 28 9.39 40.71 -20.28
N GLY A 29 10.70 40.58 -20.05
CA GLY A 29 11.36 39.29 -19.79
C GLY A 29 10.92 38.65 -18.48
N SER A 30 10.82 39.43 -17.40
CA SER A 30 10.41 38.90 -16.08
C SER A 30 8.98 38.35 -16.08
N ARG A 31 8.06 38.98 -16.81
CA ARG A 31 6.69 38.45 -17.01
C ARG A 31 6.65 37.13 -17.79
N ASP A 32 7.55 36.94 -18.74
CA ASP A 32 7.61 35.70 -19.50
C ASP A 32 8.25 34.56 -18.69
N VAL A 33 9.29 34.87 -17.91
CA VAL A 33 9.90 33.94 -16.94
C VAL A 33 8.88 33.50 -15.89
N ALA A 34 8.09 34.43 -15.33
CA ALA A 34 7.06 34.12 -14.33
C ALA A 34 5.94 33.21 -14.89
N ARG A 35 5.54 33.40 -16.15
CA ARG A 35 4.56 32.52 -16.80
C ARG A 35 5.13 31.13 -17.07
N ARG A 36 6.39 31.05 -17.50
CA ARG A 36 7.07 29.78 -17.74
C ARG A 36 7.29 28.99 -16.45
N SER A 37 7.65 29.64 -15.34
CA SER A 37 7.81 28.95 -14.06
C SER A 37 6.49 28.34 -13.60
N GLN A 38 5.39 29.09 -13.66
CA GLN A 38 4.05 28.58 -13.34
C GLN A 38 3.61 27.44 -14.28
N ALA A 39 3.91 27.55 -15.57
CA ALA A 39 3.62 26.49 -16.52
C ALA A 39 4.39 25.19 -16.21
N ILE A 40 5.67 25.30 -15.81
CA ILE A 40 6.51 24.15 -15.42
C ILE A 40 5.99 23.52 -14.12
N GLU A 41 5.68 24.33 -13.11
CA GLU A 41 5.15 23.84 -11.83
C GLU A 41 3.83 23.10 -12.02
N THR A 42 2.90 23.69 -12.77
CA THR A 42 1.59 23.05 -13.02
C THR A 42 1.72 21.82 -13.90
N ALA A 43 2.66 21.77 -14.84
CA ALA A 43 2.93 20.59 -15.65
C ALA A 43 3.54 19.47 -14.82
N ALA A 44 4.49 19.78 -13.94
CA ALA A 44 5.09 18.81 -13.02
C ALA A 44 4.05 18.26 -12.04
N ALA A 45 3.21 19.11 -11.46
CA ALA A 45 2.14 18.68 -10.57
C ALA A 45 1.12 17.76 -11.26
N ARG A 46 0.77 18.04 -12.53
CA ARG A 46 -0.10 17.16 -13.32
C ARG A 46 0.58 15.83 -13.62
N ALA A 47 1.83 15.83 -14.07
CA ALA A 47 2.58 14.62 -14.36
C ALA A 47 2.69 13.68 -13.13
N ILE A 48 2.90 14.24 -11.93
CA ILE A 48 2.91 13.44 -10.70
C ILE A 48 1.55 12.82 -10.42
N ARG A 49 0.45 13.58 -10.57
CA ARG A 49 -0.90 13.03 -10.36
C ARG A 49 -1.21 11.90 -11.34
N ASP A 50 -0.91 12.11 -12.62
CA ASP A 50 -1.15 11.11 -13.65
C ASP A 50 -0.32 9.84 -13.41
N ASP A 51 0.93 9.97 -12.96
CA ASP A 51 1.78 8.83 -12.58
C ASP A 51 1.24 8.08 -11.36
N VAL A 52 0.79 8.79 -10.33
CA VAL A 52 0.18 8.19 -9.14
C VAL A 52 -1.11 7.45 -9.49
N GLU A 53 -1.99 8.06 -10.29
CA GLU A 53 -3.24 7.45 -10.74
C GLU A 53 -2.98 6.22 -11.61
N GLY A 54 -1.99 6.29 -12.51
CA GLY A 54 -1.57 5.16 -13.33
C GLY A 54 -1.03 3.99 -12.49
N LYS A 55 -0.21 4.28 -11.46
CA LYS A 55 0.30 3.27 -10.52
C LYS A 55 -0.82 2.67 -9.67
N ALA A 56 -1.73 3.49 -9.15
CA ALA A 56 -2.87 3.03 -8.36
C ALA A 56 -3.78 2.11 -9.17
N THR A 57 -4.08 2.49 -10.42
CA THR A 57 -4.89 1.68 -11.35
C THR A 57 -4.22 0.33 -11.63
N ARG A 58 -2.91 0.33 -11.90
CA ARG A 58 -2.14 -0.90 -12.13
C ARG A 58 -2.12 -1.79 -10.89
N LEU A 59 -1.90 -1.21 -9.71
CA LEU A 59 -1.91 -1.96 -8.46
C LEU A 59 -3.29 -2.56 -8.19
N GLY A 60 -4.36 -1.79 -8.36
CA GLY A 60 -5.73 -2.26 -8.20
C GLY A 60 -6.07 -3.42 -9.13
N ALA A 61 -5.71 -3.31 -10.42
CA ALA A 61 -5.93 -4.40 -11.39
C ALA A 61 -5.17 -5.68 -10.99
N ARG A 62 -3.94 -5.54 -10.48
CA ARG A 62 -3.13 -6.70 -10.05
C ARG A 62 -3.62 -7.33 -8.76
N LEU A 63 -4.10 -6.53 -7.81
CA LEU A 63 -4.73 -7.03 -6.59
C LEU A 63 -6.04 -7.77 -6.89
N GLU A 64 -6.82 -7.30 -7.87
CA GLU A 64 -8.04 -8.00 -8.29
C GLU A 64 -7.74 -9.33 -8.97
N ASP A 65 -6.73 -9.39 -9.84
CA ASP A 65 -6.26 -10.65 -10.43
C ASP A 65 -5.81 -11.64 -9.35
N LEU A 66 -5.01 -11.16 -8.38
CA LEU A 66 -4.61 -11.98 -7.22
C LEU A 66 -5.81 -12.47 -6.42
N ARG A 67 -6.79 -11.59 -6.14
CA ARG A 67 -8.02 -11.96 -5.43
C ARG A 67 -8.80 -13.04 -6.17
N LEU A 68 -8.91 -12.92 -7.50
CA LEU A 68 -9.61 -13.92 -8.33
C LEU A 68 -8.88 -15.26 -8.32
N GLN A 69 -7.56 -15.25 -8.50
CA GLN A 69 -6.73 -16.46 -8.43
C GLN A 69 -6.84 -17.16 -7.08
N GLU A 70 -6.88 -16.38 -6.01
CA GLU A 70 -6.95 -16.92 -4.67
C GLU A 70 -8.36 -17.39 -4.30
N SER A 71 -9.40 -16.75 -4.82
CA SER A 71 -10.80 -17.17 -4.60
C SER A 71 -11.13 -18.55 -5.17
N VAL A 72 -10.40 -19.00 -6.20
CA VAL A 72 -10.57 -20.33 -6.79
C VAL A 72 -9.64 -21.38 -6.16
N ARG A 73 -8.71 -20.96 -5.30
CA ARG A 73 -7.76 -21.88 -4.66
C ARG A 73 -8.52 -22.76 -3.64
N PRO A 74 -8.33 -24.08 -3.67
CA PRO A 74 -8.89 -24.95 -2.64
C PRO A 74 -8.38 -24.62 -1.23
N PHE A 75 -9.30 -24.53 -0.26
CA PHE A 75 -8.98 -24.13 1.12
C PHE A 75 -7.97 -25.05 1.82
N PHE A 76 -7.90 -26.33 1.43
CA PHE A 76 -6.97 -27.27 2.05
C PHE A 76 -5.51 -27.02 1.65
N HIS A 77 -5.22 -26.17 0.66
CA HIS A 77 -3.86 -25.78 0.32
C HIS A 77 -3.22 -24.86 1.37
N TYR A 78 -3.98 -24.20 2.26
CA TYR A 78 -3.40 -23.38 3.32
C TYR A 78 -2.96 -24.18 4.54
N GLN A 79 -3.37 -25.45 4.61
CA GLN A 79 -2.91 -26.36 5.66
C GLN A 79 -1.52 -26.87 5.30
N THR A 80 -0.64 -26.97 6.29
CA THR A 80 0.72 -27.51 6.14
C THR A 80 0.73 -28.88 5.48
N LEU A 81 -0.21 -29.73 5.87
CA LEU A 81 -0.41 -31.08 5.38
C LEU A 81 -1.89 -31.29 5.06
N TYR A 82 -2.19 -31.83 3.88
CA TYR A 82 -3.56 -32.09 3.46
C TYR A 82 -3.72 -33.45 2.78
N HIS A 83 -4.97 -33.92 2.74
CA HIS A 83 -5.35 -35.09 1.98
C HIS A 83 -5.79 -34.67 0.58
N ASP A 84 -5.10 -35.15 -0.46
CA ASP A 84 -5.55 -34.93 -1.84
C ASP A 84 -6.86 -35.68 -2.06
N PRO A 85 -8.00 -35.00 -2.35
CA PRO A 85 -9.27 -35.67 -2.60
C PRO A 85 -9.20 -36.62 -3.82
N ARG A 86 -8.25 -36.42 -4.73
CA ARG A 86 -8.00 -37.32 -5.87
C ARG A 86 -7.11 -38.52 -5.52
N GLY A 87 -6.33 -38.41 -4.45
CA GLY A 87 -5.42 -39.46 -3.95
C GLY A 87 -5.97 -40.27 -2.77
N ALA A 88 -7.00 -39.78 -2.08
CA ALA A 88 -7.59 -40.43 -0.91
C ALA A 88 -8.13 -41.86 -1.18
N SER A 89 -8.44 -42.19 -2.44
CA SER A 89 -8.83 -43.54 -2.86
C SER A 89 -7.67 -44.55 -2.90
N GLN A 90 -6.42 -44.11 -2.74
CA GLN A 90 -5.21 -44.96 -2.76
C GLN A 90 -4.62 -45.24 -1.37
N GLY A 91 -5.26 -44.72 -0.30
CA GLY A 91 -4.87 -44.97 1.09
C GLY A 91 -3.91 -43.92 1.65
N LEU A 92 -4.31 -43.29 2.76
CA LEU A 92 -3.53 -42.49 3.73
C LEU A 92 -2.40 -41.57 3.21
N ALA A 93 -2.45 -41.10 1.97
CA ALA A 93 -1.46 -40.17 1.44
C ALA A 93 -1.76 -38.75 1.93
N VAL A 94 -1.07 -38.34 2.99
CA VAL A 94 -0.94 -36.94 3.38
C VAL A 94 0.16 -36.33 2.53
N THR A 95 -0.11 -35.17 1.91
CA THR A 95 0.87 -34.46 1.06
C THR A 95 1.12 -33.07 1.64
N PRO A 96 2.37 -32.56 1.60
CA PRO A 96 2.65 -31.18 1.96
C PRO A 96 1.94 -30.20 1.04
N SER A 97 1.64 -29.02 1.58
CA SER A 97 1.04 -27.94 0.80
C SER A 97 1.91 -27.56 -0.42
N PRO A 98 1.30 -27.29 -1.59
CA PRO A 98 2.03 -26.65 -2.68
C PRO A 98 2.57 -25.26 -2.30
N LEU A 99 1.95 -24.58 -1.33
CA LEU A 99 2.34 -23.25 -0.85
C LEU A 99 3.56 -23.28 0.08
N ALA A 100 3.97 -24.45 0.55
CA ALA A 100 5.18 -24.60 1.36
C ALA A 100 6.45 -24.24 0.56
N SER A 101 6.41 -24.35 -0.77
CA SER A 101 7.51 -23.95 -1.66
C SER A 101 7.63 -22.44 -1.91
N GLY A 102 6.74 -21.64 -1.31
CA GLY A 102 6.67 -20.19 -1.49
C GLY A 102 5.79 -19.75 -2.65
N SER A 103 5.50 -18.44 -2.72
CA SER A 103 4.75 -17.85 -3.84
C SER A 103 5.69 -17.44 -4.98
N PRO A 104 5.36 -17.73 -6.25
CA PRO A 104 6.10 -17.17 -7.38
C PRO A 104 5.75 -15.68 -7.62
N ASP A 105 4.67 -15.15 -7.03
CA ASP A 105 4.28 -13.75 -7.21
C ASP A 105 5.06 -12.84 -6.24
N PRO A 106 5.84 -11.86 -6.73
CA PRO A 106 6.59 -10.94 -5.87
C PRO A 106 5.70 -10.01 -5.01
N LEU A 107 4.39 -9.91 -5.27
CA LEU A 107 3.47 -9.18 -4.39
C LEU A 107 2.93 -10.03 -3.23
N VAL A 108 3.12 -11.34 -3.28
CA VAL A 108 2.65 -12.26 -2.25
C VAL A 108 3.85 -12.70 -1.44
N TRP A 109 3.95 -12.15 -0.23
CA TRP A 109 5.07 -12.46 0.64
C TRP A 109 4.91 -13.81 1.33
N ALA A 110 3.72 -14.10 1.87
CA ALA A 110 3.43 -15.38 2.52
C ALA A 110 1.93 -15.72 2.42
N HIS A 111 1.63 -17.01 2.50
CA HIS A 111 0.28 -17.52 2.69
C HIS A 111 0.13 -18.00 4.13
N PHE A 112 -1.02 -17.73 4.75
CA PHE A 112 -1.29 -18.12 6.12
C PHE A 112 -2.77 -18.50 6.30
N GLN A 113 -3.05 -19.22 7.37
CA GLN A 113 -4.40 -19.55 7.82
C GLN A 113 -4.55 -19.04 9.26
N ILE A 114 -5.70 -18.43 9.55
CA ILE A 114 -6.13 -18.10 10.92
C ILE A 114 -7.14 -19.15 11.33
N ASP A 115 -6.89 -19.85 12.44
CA ASP A 115 -7.81 -20.85 12.97
C ASP A 115 -8.92 -20.23 13.83
N GLU A 116 -9.83 -21.09 14.33
CA GLU A 116 -10.95 -20.66 15.20
C GLU A 116 -10.49 -20.06 16.54
N SER A 117 -9.27 -20.38 16.98
CA SER A 117 -8.66 -19.83 18.19
C SER A 117 -7.91 -18.51 17.95
N GLY A 118 -7.83 -18.08 16.68
CA GLY A 118 -7.11 -16.88 16.26
C GLY A 118 -5.61 -17.09 16.07
N LEU A 119 -5.12 -18.33 16.05
CA LEU A 119 -3.71 -18.63 15.80
C LEU A 119 -3.41 -18.60 14.30
N VAL A 120 -2.28 -17.97 13.96
CA VAL A 120 -1.78 -17.87 12.59
C VAL A 120 -0.87 -19.08 12.33
N THR A 121 -1.19 -19.84 11.29
CA THR A 121 -0.41 -20.99 10.82
C THR A 121 0.05 -20.77 9.38
N LEU A 122 1.26 -21.20 9.04
CA LEU A 122 1.79 -21.08 7.68
C LEU A 122 1.94 -22.46 7.05
N PRO A 123 1.68 -22.61 5.74
CA PRO A 123 1.91 -23.87 5.05
C PRO A 123 3.37 -24.32 5.06
N ALA A 124 4.32 -23.38 5.17
CA ALA A 124 5.76 -23.65 5.16
C ALA A 124 6.35 -24.02 6.54
N VAL A 125 5.61 -23.78 7.64
CA VAL A 125 6.10 -24.00 9.01
C VAL A 125 5.17 -24.97 9.74
N SER A 126 5.75 -26.05 10.24
CA SER A 126 5.04 -27.09 11.00
C SER A 126 5.63 -27.23 12.39
N GLU A 127 4.84 -26.94 13.43
CA GLU A 127 5.24 -27.27 14.81
C GLU A 127 5.14 -28.77 15.09
N GLN A 128 4.20 -29.45 14.43
CA GLN A 128 3.93 -30.88 14.64
C GLN A 128 4.96 -31.78 13.97
N PHE A 129 5.57 -31.31 12.88
CA PHE A 129 6.57 -32.03 12.08
C PHE A 129 7.74 -31.11 11.76
N PRO A 130 8.65 -30.85 12.72
CA PRO A 130 9.80 -29.95 12.51
C PRO A 130 10.66 -30.34 11.32
N GLU A 131 10.74 -31.63 10.98
CA GLU A 131 11.47 -32.15 9.81
C GLU A 131 10.95 -31.66 8.46
N LEU A 132 9.74 -31.08 8.40
CA LEU A 132 9.16 -30.49 7.20
C LEU A 132 9.40 -28.98 7.10
N THR A 133 9.99 -28.38 8.14
CA THR A 133 10.30 -26.94 8.20
C THR A 133 11.79 -26.75 7.97
N SER A 134 12.18 -25.84 7.07
CA SER A 134 13.57 -25.44 6.96
C SER A 134 13.89 -24.31 7.95
N ASP A 135 15.12 -24.26 8.48
CA ASP A 135 15.55 -23.17 9.38
C ASP A 135 15.35 -21.78 8.72
N ALA A 136 15.52 -21.68 7.40
CA ALA A 136 15.31 -20.45 6.67
C ALA A 136 13.82 -20.02 6.62
N ASP A 137 12.90 -20.98 6.47
CA ASP A 137 11.45 -20.70 6.48
C ASP A 137 10.97 -20.31 7.87
N LEU A 138 11.57 -20.90 8.92
CA LEU A 138 11.28 -20.55 10.31
C LEU A 138 11.77 -19.14 10.66
N ASP A 139 12.99 -18.77 10.25
CA ASP A 139 13.52 -17.42 10.44
C ASP A 139 12.67 -16.37 9.70
N ALA A 140 12.27 -16.69 8.45
CA ALA A 140 11.37 -15.85 7.68
C ALA A 140 10.02 -15.66 8.38
N PHE A 141 9.45 -16.73 8.93
CA PHE A 141 8.22 -16.67 9.72
C PHE A 141 8.34 -15.81 10.97
N CYS A 142 9.43 -15.94 11.74
CA CYS A 142 9.65 -15.12 12.92
C CYS A 142 9.73 -13.62 12.56
N SER A 143 10.39 -13.30 11.45
CA SER A 143 10.44 -11.93 10.93
C SER A 143 9.04 -11.42 10.54
N ILE A 144 8.25 -12.25 9.85
CA ILE A 144 6.89 -11.90 9.41
C ILE A 144 5.97 -11.67 10.61
N LEU A 145 6.00 -12.55 11.62
CA LEU A 145 5.20 -12.35 12.84
C LEU A 145 5.57 -11.06 13.58
N GLY A 146 6.87 -10.74 13.64
CA GLY A 146 7.33 -9.47 14.21
C GLY A 146 6.79 -8.27 13.44
N GLU A 147 6.81 -8.31 12.11
CA GLU A 147 6.30 -7.22 11.27
C GLU A 147 4.77 -7.11 11.34
N LEU A 148 4.05 -8.24 11.31
CA LEU A 148 2.59 -8.26 11.46
C LEU A 148 2.13 -7.73 12.81
N GLN A 149 2.82 -8.08 13.91
CA GLN A 149 2.52 -7.49 15.22
C GLN A 149 2.72 -5.97 15.20
N ASN A 150 3.80 -5.49 14.61
CA ASN A 150 4.06 -4.05 14.51
C ASN A 150 3.02 -3.33 13.64
N ALA A 151 2.60 -3.93 12.52
CA ALA A 151 1.58 -3.39 11.62
C ALA A 151 0.19 -3.37 12.27
N LEU A 152 -0.18 -4.43 13.01
CA LEU A 152 -1.45 -4.49 13.74
C LEU A 152 -1.51 -3.43 14.86
N VAL A 153 -0.39 -3.19 15.55
CA VAL A 153 -0.27 -2.14 16.57
C VAL A 153 -0.41 -0.73 15.98
N LEU A 154 0.06 -0.51 14.75
CA LEU A 154 -0.09 0.77 14.04
C LEU A 154 -1.50 0.97 13.45
N GLY A 155 -2.22 -0.10 13.13
CA GLY A 155 -3.61 -0.06 12.65
C GLY A 155 -4.65 0.16 13.77
N GLN A 156 -4.24 0.06 15.04
CA GLN A 156 -5.09 0.33 16.18
C GLN A 156 -4.98 1.82 16.54
N GLU A 157 -5.81 2.65 15.91
CA GLU A 157 -6.01 4.05 16.32
C GLU A 157 -6.15 4.12 17.86
N PRO A 158 -5.40 4.98 18.57
CA PRO A 158 -5.49 5.13 20.01
C PRO A 158 -6.79 5.87 20.34
N GLY A 159 -7.91 5.14 20.35
CA GLY A 159 -9.22 5.77 20.23
C GLY A 159 -10.38 5.06 20.90
N HIS A 160 -10.20 4.13 21.84
CA HIS A 160 -11.27 3.84 22.82
C HIS A 160 -10.80 3.03 24.04
N ALA A 161 -10.06 3.68 24.94
CA ALA A 161 -9.88 3.17 26.29
C ALA A 161 -10.23 4.28 27.29
N ALA A 162 -11.51 4.33 27.70
CA ALA A 162 -11.97 4.53 29.08
C ALA A 162 -13.37 5.18 29.15
N GLY A 163 -14.31 4.48 29.78
CA GLY A 163 -15.65 4.95 30.18
C GLY A 163 -16.72 4.44 29.22
N THR A 164 -17.58 3.47 29.56
CA THR A 164 -18.35 3.36 30.80
C THR A 164 -18.88 1.94 30.90
N THR A 165 -18.79 1.33 32.08
CA THR A 165 -19.65 0.23 32.51
C THR A 165 -21.13 0.66 32.38
N ASP A 166 -21.92 -0.02 31.56
CA ASP A 166 -23.13 -0.74 31.98
C ASP A 166 -23.94 -1.25 30.78
N GLU A 167 -24.29 -2.53 30.91
CA GLU A 167 -25.51 -3.20 30.47
C GLU A 167 -25.96 -3.18 28.98
N GLU A 168 -26.10 -4.41 28.47
CA GLU A 168 -27.19 -4.84 27.58
C GLU A 168 -27.11 -4.41 26.09
N LEU A 169 -26.33 -5.16 25.30
CA LEU A 169 -26.73 -5.48 23.93
C LEU A 169 -26.69 -6.98 23.71
N LEU A 170 -27.72 -7.61 24.28
CA LEU A 170 -28.20 -8.95 23.96
C LEU A 170 -28.55 -9.00 22.46
N ILE A 171 -27.60 -9.40 21.61
CA ILE A 171 -27.95 -9.79 20.24
C ILE A 171 -28.63 -11.16 20.34
N THR A 172 -29.95 -11.11 20.40
CA THR A 172 -30.86 -12.22 20.18
C THR A 172 -30.61 -12.79 18.78
N LEU A 173 -29.78 -13.84 18.71
CA LEU A 173 -29.92 -14.82 17.64
C LEU A 173 -31.24 -15.53 17.91
N THR A 174 -32.30 -15.13 17.20
CA THR A 174 -33.52 -15.92 17.06
C THR A 174 -33.14 -17.24 16.40
N GLU A 175 -32.84 -18.21 17.24
CA GLU A 175 -33.04 -19.63 17.02
C GLU A 175 -34.48 -19.83 16.53
N SER A 176 -34.63 -20.13 15.24
CA SER A 176 -35.87 -20.70 14.71
C SER A 176 -35.63 -22.18 14.48
N GLU A 177 -35.47 -22.89 15.59
CA GLU A 177 -35.68 -24.33 15.64
C GLU A 177 -36.94 -24.60 16.46
N HIS A 178 -37.98 -25.14 15.81
CA HIS A 178 -39.02 -25.91 16.50
C HIS A 178 -39.80 -26.78 15.49
N PRO A 179 -40.44 -27.88 15.92
CA PRO A 179 -39.83 -29.20 15.91
C PRO A 179 -40.76 -30.28 15.31
N SER A 180 -40.27 -31.51 15.28
CA SER A 180 -40.98 -32.75 14.94
C SER A 180 -42.25 -33.03 15.77
N GLY A 181 -43.23 -33.71 15.12
CA GLY A 181 -44.18 -34.66 15.74
C GLY A 181 -45.64 -34.19 15.80
N PRO A 182 -46.64 -35.09 15.82
CA PRO A 182 -46.60 -36.55 16.08
C PRO A 182 -46.62 -37.46 14.84
#